data_AF-A0A6J4XIY8-F1
#
_entry.id   AF-A0A6J4XIY8-F1
#
_cell.length_a   1.000
_cell.length_b   1.000
_cell.length_c   1.000
_cell.angle_alpha   90.00
_cell.angle_beta   90.00
_cell.angle_gamma   90.00
#
_symmetry.space_group_name_H-M   'P 1'
#
loop_
_entity.id
_entity.type
_entity.pdbx_description
1 polymer ?
#
loop_
_entity_poly.entity_id
_entity_poly.type
_entity_poly.pdbx_seq_one_letter_code
_entity_poly.pdbx_strand_id
1 'polypeptide(L)'
;MRNTIIVIAVLLQIMVLGYMAGEREHILRYGKIIYLRTAPIDPRDLFRGDYVRLNYEISNIPARNLPRGDATGVTKGEKVYVNLKEYSNGLYELDHVSIKEPPTGIYLVGRSPYDYRHRLLGHPMRLNYGIEAYFVQQGKGRRIEQRLGSRNQLQIPLEMQIAVGRNGKAVIKGHRWSPIGMGLQVMRTPPATPQVPAEPLSAKVALTMANASNAPLALMILPDDCSFALKTAQSAKKDWVLTNNPCESAQPAADDLLVLQPGEEKIFEFDFSDERWFVQSETTAPVEIGTLDWSERFRIIYRPPDEAACRHLENRDLIWHGYLPSRAVHGRGRID
;
A
#
# COMPACT_ATOMS: atom_id res chain seq x y z
N MET A 1 46.30 24.97 28.25
CA MET A 1 45.75 25.08 26.88
C MET A 1 45.38 23.72 26.28
N ARG A 2 46.27 22.71 26.27
CA ARG A 2 45.95 21.37 25.70
C ARG A 2 44.77 20.66 26.36
N ASN A 3 44.71 20.63 27.70
CA ASN A 3 43.59 19.99 28.41
C ASN A 3 42.25 20.70 28.18
N THR A 4 42.26 22.04 28.07
CA THR A 4 41.06 22.84 27.82
C THR A 4 40.46 22.51 26.44
N ILE A 5 41.30 22.35 25.42
CA ILE A 5 40.88 21.97 24.06
C ILE A 5 40.27 20.56 24.05
N ILE A 6 40.87 19.61 24.77
CA ILE A 6 40.35 18.24 24.87
C ILE A 6 38.96 18.23 25.54
N VAL A 7 38.80 18.98 26.64
CA VAL A 7 37.51 19.09 27.33
C VAL A 7 36.45 19.70 26.40
N ILE A 8 36.78 20.77 25.66
CA ILE A 8 35.87 21.38 24.69
C ILE A 8 35.47 20.38 23.60
N ALA A 9 36.42 19.61 23.06
CA ALA A 9 36.15 18.60 22.03
C ALA A 9 35.20 17.51 22.54
N VAL A 10 35.39 17.01 23.77
CA VAL A 10 34.51 16.02 24.40
C VAL A 10 33.12 16.60 24.63
N LEU A 11 33.02 17.83 25.14
CA LEU A 11 31.72 18.50 25.34
C LEU A 11 30.97 18.69 24.03
N LEU A 12 31.67 19.07 22.96
CA LEU A 12 31.08 19.21 21.63
C LEU A 12 30.53 17.87 21.11
N GLN A 13 31.26 16.77 21.30
CA GLN A 13 30.80 15.42 20.91
C GLN A 13 29.54 15.01 21.70
N ILE A 14 29.52 15.23 23.01
CA ILE A 14 28.34 14.94 23.86
C ILE A 14 27.16 15.80 23.42
N MET A 15 27.38 17.08 23.12
CA MET A 15 26.34 17.99 22.64
C MET A 15 25.73 17.52 21.32
N VAL A 16 26.54 17.06 20.36
CA VAL A 16 26.05 16.53 19.09
C VAL A 16 25.19 15.28 19.30
N LEU A 17 25.65 14.34 20.14
CA LEU A 17 24.87 13.14 20.47
C LEU A 17 23.56 13.49 21.20
N GLY A 18 23.62 14.42 22.15
CA GLY A 18 22.46 14.94 22.87
C GLY A 18 21.44 15.61 21.95
N TYR A 19 21.91 16.38 20.97
CA TYR A 19 21.04 16.98 19.95
C TYR A 19 20.36 15.91 19.07
N MET A 20 21.12 14.90 18.62
CA MET A 20 20.55 13.80 17.81
C MET A 20 19.49 13.00 18.58
N ALA A 21 19.72 12.74 19.86
CA ALA A 21 18.74 12.06 20.72
C ALA A 21 17.53 12.96 21.00
N GLY A 22 17.77 14.22 21.34
CA GLY A 22 16.74 15.21 21.64
C GLY A 22 15.81 15.48 20.46
N GLU A 23 16.32 15.50 19.23
CA GLU A 23 15.50 15.65 18.02
C GLU A 23 14.54 14.46 17.86
N ARG A 24 15.02 13.22 18.06
CA ARG A 24 14.17 12.02 17.97
C ARG A 24 13.12 11.98 19.07
N GLU A 25 13.49 12.33 20.30
CA GLU A 25 12.54 12.46 21.42
C GLU A 25 11.48 13.54 21.15
N HIS A 26 11.88 14.68 20.59
CA HIS A 26 10.95 15.73 20.19
C HIS A 26 9.95 15.23 19.15
N ILE A 27 10.39 14.48 18.13
CA ILE A 27 9.51 13.87 17.13
C ILE A 27 8.58 12.83 17.80
N LEU A 28 9.07 12.00 18.70
CA LEU A 28 8.26 11.01 19.41
C LEU A 28 7.12 11.64 20.23
N ARG A 29 7.35 12.81 20.81
CA ARG A 29 6.38 13.53 21.66
C ARG A 29 5.43 14.43 20.86
N TYR A 30 5.96 15.20 19.92
CA TYR A 30 5.24 16.30 19.25
C TYR A 30 5.07 16.09 17.74
N GLY A 31 5.62 15.02 17.17
CA GLY A 31 5.44 14.68 15.77
C GLY A 31 4.00 14.30 15.44
N LYS A 32 3.59 14.52 14.19
CA LYS A 32 2.28 14.09 13.70
C LYS A 32 2.27 12.56 13.61
N ILE A 33 1.29 11.94 14.24
CA ILE A 33 1.10 10.49 14.17
C ILE A 33 0.36 10.12 12.89
N ILE A 34 0.94 9.21 12.12
CA ILE A 34 0.36 8.61 10.92
C ILE A 34 0.53 7.09 10.97
N TYR A 35 -0.24 6.37 10.17
CA TYR A 35 -0.06 4.95 9.92
C TYR A 35 0.42 4.71 8.49
N LEU A 36 1.43 3.86 8.34
CA LEU A 36 1.94 3.43 7.04
C LEU A 36 1.83 1.92 6.90
N ARG A 37 1.28 1.47 5.77
CA ARG A 37 1.16 0.05 5.47
C ARG A 37 2.50 -0.54 5.04
N THR A 38 2.79 -1.73 5.55
CA THR A 38 3.90 -2.55 5.08
C THR A 38 3.43 -3.58 4.06
N ALA A 39 4.18 -3.72 2.97
CA ALA A 39 4.07 -4.85 2.07
C ALA A 39 4.61 -6.13 2.75
N PRO A 40 4.18 -7.33 2.32
CA PRO A 40 4.68 -8.59 2.83
C PRO A 40 6.20 -8.68 2.68
N ILE A 41 6.91 -9.01 3.76
CA ILE A 41 8.32 -9.36 3.73
C ILE A 41 8.53 -10.64 4.54
N ASP A 42 9.46 -11.46 4.07
CA ASP A 42 10.09 -12.56 4.79
C ASP A 42 11.52 -12.14 5.20
N PRO A 43 11.81 -11.85 6.49
CA PRO A 43 13.14 -11.43 6.89
C PRO A 43 13.65 -12.10 8.17
N ARG A 44 14.37 -13.22 8.05
CA ARG A 44 15.24 -13.73 9.12
C ARG A 44 16.68 -13.24 8.95
N ASP A 45 17.26 -12.75 10.03
CA ASP A 45 18.72 -12.67 10.24
C ASP A 45 19.00 -13.27 11.62
N LEU A 46 19.79 -14.33 11.67
CA LEU A 46 20.06 -15.11 12.88
C LEU A 46 20.93 -14.37 13.91
N PHE A 47 21.54 -13.23 13.54
CA PHE A 47 22.61 -12.61 14.33
C PHE A 47 22.23 -11.30 15.04
N ARG A 48 21.03 -10.75 14.82
CA ARG A 48 20.63 -9.41 15.35
C ARG A 48 19.49 -9.43 16.38
N GLY A 49 19.09 -10.60 16.85
CA GLY A 49 17.89 -10.77 17.67
C GLY A 49 16.59 -10.66 16.86
N ASP A 50 15.45 -10.63 17.54
CA ASP A 50 14.14 -10.58 16.88
C ASP A 50 13.81 -9.16 16.38
N TYR A 51 14.02 -8.93 15.09
CA TYR A 51 13.53 -7.73 14.41
C TYR A 51 12.81 -8.13 13.12
N VAL A 52 11.82 -7.32 12.74
CA VAL A 52 11.09 -7.47 11.49
C VAL A 52 11.60 -6.40 10.54
N ARG A 53 12.08 -6.80 9.36
CA ARG A 53 12.33 -5.86 8.27
C ARG A 53 10.98 -5.38 7.75
N LEU A 54 10.87 -4.08 7.49
CA LEU A 54 9.67 -3.43 6.99
C LEU A 54 9.94 -2.89 5.57
N ASN A 55 8.94 -3.02 4.72
CA ASN A 55 8.95 -2.53 3.34
C ASN A 55 7.62 -1.83 3.20
N TYR A 56 7.63 -0.52 3.10
CA TYR A 56 6.41 0.24 3.04
C TYR A 56 5.87 0.24 1.61
N GLU A 57 4.56 0.32 1.44
CA GLU A 57 3.98 0.50 0.10
C GLU A 57 4.48 1.80 -0.56
N ILE A 58 4.76 2.82 0.25
CA ILE A 58 5.36 4.09 -0.17
C ILE A 58 6.86 3.97 -0.50
N SER A 59 7.53 2.85 -0.20
CA SER A 59 8.95 2.67 -0.54
C SER A 59 9.17 2.38 -2.02
N ASN A 60 8.16 1.94 -2.75
CA ASN A 60 8.24 1.67 -4.19
C ASN A 60 7.46 2.73 -4.96
N ILE A 61 8.16 3.68 -5.55
CA ILE A 61 7.56 4.76 -6.33
C ILE A 61 7.42 4.29 -7.78
N PRO A 62 6.20 4.21 -8.33
CA PRO A 62 6.01 3.90 -9.75
C PRO A 62 6.73 4.90 -10.64
N ALA A 63 7.29 4.44 -11.77
CA ALA A 63 7.99 5.31 -12.71
C ALA A 63 7.12 6.49 -13.21
N ARG A 64 5.81 6.27 -13.33
CA ARG A 64 4.82 7.29 -13.75
C ARG A 64 4.60 8.41 -12.73
N ASN A 65 4.86 8.15 -11.45
CA ASN A 65 4.73 9.13 -10.36
C ASN A 65 6.02 9.93 -10.13
N LEU A 66 7.09 9.62 -10.88
CA LEU A 66 8.33 10.37 -10.83
C LEU A 66 8.19 11.67 -11.64
N PRO A 67 8.68 12.82 -11.13
CA PRO A 67 8.67 14.07 -11.87
C PRO A 67 9.42 13.91 -13.21
N ARG A 68 8.78 14.31 -14.31
CA ARG A 68 9.36 14.28 -15.67
C ARG A 68 10.36 15.44 -15.83
N GLY A 69 11.58 15.18 -16.29
CA GLY A 69 12.65 16.17 -16.50
C GLY A 69 13.99 15.81 -15.84
N ASP A 70 14.86 16.81 -15.59
CA ASP A 70 16.19 16.67 -14.96
C ASP A 70 16.19 15.93 -13.59
N ALA A 71 15.01 15.70 -13.01
CA ALA A 71 14.77 14.98 -11.77
C ALA A 71 14.95 13.44 -11.85
N THR A 72 15.27 12.89 -13.03
CA THR A 72 15.66 11.47 -13.17
C THR A 72 17.12 11.20 -12.74
N GLY A 73 17.88 12.25 -12.42
CA GLY A 73 19.29 12.18 -12.00
C GLY A 73 19.54 11.83 -10.53
N VAL A 74 18.55 11.26 -9.82
CA VAL A 74 18.66 10.91 -8.39
C VAL A 74 19.81 9.94 -8.18
N THR A 75 20.81 10.41 -7.44
CA THR A 75 21.95 9.60 -7.04
C THR A 75 21.68 8.73 -5.84
N LYS A 76 22.54 7.73 -5.67
CA LYS A 76 22.62 7.00 -4.42
C LYS A 76 22.81 7.95 -3.24
N GLY A 77 21.91 7.85 -2.27
CA GLY A 77 21.91 8.60 -1.02
C GLY A 77 21.22 9.97 -1.11
N GLU A 78 20.80 10.40 -2.29
CA GLU A 78 20.12 11.69 -2.49
C GLU A 78 18.77 11.71 -1.79
N LYS A 79 18.39 12.90 -1.30
CA LYS A 79 17.12 13.10 -0.61
C LYS A 79 16.00 13.24 -1.63
N VAL A 80 14.92 12.53 -1.38
CA VAL A 80 13.69 12.59 -2.15
C VAL A 80 12.56 12.82 -1.16
N TYR A 81 11.72 13.82 -1.43
CA TYR A 81 10.59 14.17 -0.56
C TYR A 81 9.35 13.46 -1.07
N VAL A 82 8.69 12.73 -0.16
CA VAL A 82 7.54 11.90 -0.47
C VAL A 82 6.34 12.49 0.24
N ASN A 83 5.49 13.16 -0.52
CA ASN A 83 4.28 13.77 0.00
C ASN A 83 3.24 12.70 0.26
N LEU A 84 2.58 12.82 1.41
CA LEU A 84 1.61 11.87 1.89
C LEU A 84 0.24 12.54 2.00
N LYS A 85 -0.78 11.78 1.62
CA LYS A 85 -2.19 12.15 1.85
C LYS A 85 -2.83 11.14 2.77
N GLU A 86 -3.72 11.63 3.62
CA GLU A 86 -4.53 10.77 4.47
C GLU A 86 -5.59 10.08 3.61
N TYR A 87 -5.72 8.76 3.76
CA TYR A 87 -6.76 7.98 3.12
C TYR A 87 -7.95 7.82 4.07
N SER A 88 -7.74 7.17 5.22
CA SER A 88 -8.79 6.87 6.20
C SER A 88 -8.18 6.49 7.55
N ASN A 89 -8.81 6.81 8.67
CA ASN A 89 -8.41 6.31 10.00
C ASN A 89 -6.92 6.52 10.32
N GLY A 90 -6.36 7.66 9.90
CA GLY A 90 -4.94 8.00 10.06
C GLY A 90 -3.98 7.18 9.21
N LEU A 91 -4.44 6.36 8.26
CA LEU A 91 -3.62 5.67 7.26
C LEU A 91 -3.26 6.66 6.15
N TYR A 92 -1.97 6.75 5.84
CA TYR A 92 -1.44 7.64 4.81
C TYR A 92 -0.88 6.84 3.64
N GLU A 93 -1.08 7.36 2.43
CA GLU A 93 -0.53 6.79 1.20
C GLU A 93 0.33 7.80 0.44
N LEU A 94 1.08 7.29 -0.54
CA LEU A 94 1.84 8.10 -1.47
C LEU A 94 0.88 9.00 -2.27
N ASP A 95 1.11 10.30 -2.21
CA ASP A 95 0.46 11.25 -3.10
C ASP A 95 1.33 11.52 -4.33
N HIS A 96 2.46 12.19 -4.12
CA HIS A 96 3.45 12.48 -5.15
C HIS A 96 4.87 12.60 -4.58
N VAL A 97 5.85 12.71 -5.46
CA VAL A 97 7.26 12.79 -5.11
C VAL A 97 7.87 14.08 -5.65
N SER A 98 8.68 14.75 -4.83
CA SER A 98 9.42 15.95 -5.20
C SER A 98 10.91 15.86 -4.83
N ILE A 99 11.74 16.55 -5.61
CA ILE A 99 13.19 16.69 -5.31
C ILE A 99 13.44 17.87 -4.36
N LYS A 100 12.56 18.87 -4.37
CA LYS A 100 12.60 20.02 -3.47
C LYS A 100 11.68 19.77 -2.28
N GLU A 101 12.07 20.30 -1.13
CA GLU A 101 11.26 20.23 0.09
C GLU A 101 9.90 20.90 -0.15
N PRO A 102 8.79 20.20 0.09
CA PRO A 102 7.47 20.77 -0.11
C PRO A 102 7.19 21.84 0.96
N PRO A 103 6.55 22.96 0.61
CA PRO A 103 6.31 24.06 1.56
C PRO A 103 5.24 23.73 2.60
N THR A 104 4.34 22.79 2.29
CA THR A 104 3.20 22.41 3.13
C THR A 104 2.88 20.93 2.98
N GLY A 105 2.04 20.41 3.88
CA GLY A 105 1.62 19.02 3.89
C GLY A 105 2.53 18.12 4.73
N ILE A 106 2.10 16.86 4.88
CA ILE A 106 2.88 15.83 5.56
C ILE A 106 3.74 15.15 4.50
N TYR A 107 5.04 15.06 4.77
CA TYR A 107 5.97 14.41 3.86
C TYR A 107 7.01 13.61 4.64
N LEU A 108 7.65 12.66 3.95
CA LEU A 108 8.80 11.92 4.46
C LEU A 108 10.02 12.18 3.59
N VAL A 109 11.18 12.22 4.23
CA VAL A 109 12.46 12.27 3.53
C VAL A 109 12.94 10.84 3.27
N GLY A 110 12.80 10.40 2.03
CA GLY A 110 13.37 9.16 1.52
C GLY A 110 14.80 9.37 1.00
N ARG A 111 15.59 8.30 1.02
CA ARG A 111 16.88 8.23 0.34
C ARG A 111 16.93 7.05 -0.60
N SER A 112 17.45 7.29 -1.80
CA SER A 112 17.66 6.24 -2.78
C SER A 112 18.86 5.36 -2.38
N PRO A 113 18.71 4.03 -2.26
CA PRO A 113 19.85 3.13 -2.04
C PRO A 113 20.65 2.84 -3.32
N TYR A 114 20.11 3.20 -4.49
CA TYR A 114 20.69 2.92 -5.80
C TYR A 114 20.94 4.21 -6.58
N ASP A 115 21.79 4.14 -7.58
CA ASP A 115 21.89 5.20 -8.58
C ASP A 115 20.77 5.00 -9.61
N TYR A 116 19.97 6.05 -9.84
CA TYR A 116 18.93 6.07 -10.86
C TYR A 116 19.35 6.89 -12.09
N ARG A 117 20.55 7.48 -12.09
CA ARG A 117 21.15 8.08 -13.28
C ARG A 117 21.21 7.02 -14.39
N HIS A 118 20.67 7.36 -15.55
CA HIS A 118 20.63 6.50 -16.74
C HIS A 118 19.76 5.24 -16.63
N ARG A 119 18.96 5.08 -15.56
CA ARG A 119 18.03 3.94 -15.47
C ARG A 119 16.93 4.12 -16.52
N LEU A 120 16.71 3.07 -17.33
CA LEU A 120 15.68 3.05 -18.38
C LEU A 120 14.33 3.51 -17.81
N LEU A 121 13.73 4.49 -18.48
CA LEU A 121 12.36 4.95 -18.27
C LEU A 121 11.44 3.73 -18.04
N GLY A 122 10.73 3.69 -16.92
CA GLY A 122 9.75 2.64 -16.61
C GLY A 122 10.05 1.76 -15.39
N HIS A 123 11.22 1.86 -14.75
CA HIS A 123 11.48 1.12 -13.50
C HIS A 123 11.04 1.88 -12.26
N PRO A 124 10.45 1.21 -11.25
CA PRO A 124 10.08 1.86 -10.00
C PRO A 124 11.32 2.32 -9.21
N MET A 125 11.21 3.45 -8.53
CA MET A 125 12.23 3.97 -7.64
C MET A 125 11.99 3.48 -6.21
N ARG A 126 12.97 2.77 -5.65
CA ARG A 126 12.97 2.36 -4.26
C ARG A 126 13.56 3.44 -3.36
N LEU A 127 12.87 3.76 -2.27
CA LEU A 127 13.31 4.70 -1.24
C LEU A 127 13.35 4.04 0.15
N ASN A 128 14.36 4.44 0.94
CA ASN A 128 14.47 4.11 2.36
C ASN A 128 14.27 5.37 3.20
N TYR A 129 13.51 5.25 4.27
CA TYR A 129 13.11 6.31 5.21
C TYR A 129 13.83 6.22 6.56
N GLY A 130 14.63 5.16 6.79
CA GLY A 130 15.31 4.93 8.07
C GLY A 130 14.41 4.28 9.13
N ILE A 131 13.25 3.77 8.71
CA ILE A 131 12.25 3.08 9.54
C ILE A 131 11.95 1.67 9.00
N GLU A 132 12.89 1.07 8.26
CA GLU A 132 12.76 -0.27 7.65
C GLU A 132 13.06 -1.41 8.65
N ALA A 133 13.40 -1.10 9.91
CA ALA A 133 13.70 -2.10 10.92
C ALA A 133 12.86 -1.84 12.17
N TYR A 134 12.09 -2.85 12.58
CA TYR A 134 11.29 -2.82 13.79
C TYR A 134 11.74 -3.91 14.77
N PHE A 135 12.32 -3.47 15.88
CA PHE A 135 12.85 -4.35 16.92
C PHE A 135 11.72 -4.75 17.86
N VAL A 136 11.58 -6.05 18.10
CA VAL A 136 10.54 -6.61 18.97
C VAL A 136 11.15 -7.49 20.03
N GLN A 137 10.37 -7.77 21.08
CA GLN A 137 10.78 -8.75 22.09
C GLN A 137 10.91 -10.14 21.45
N GLN A 138 11.85 -10.94 21.95
CA GLN A 138 12.10 -12.30 21.48
C GLN A 138 10.81 -13.15 21.46
N GLY A 139 10.62 -13.92 20.39
CA GLY A 139 9.44 -14.72 20.09
C GLY A 139 8.29 -13.95 19.42
N LYS A 140 8.24 -12.61 19.47
CA LYS A 140 7.14 -11.83 18.87
C LYS A 140 7.31 -11.61 17.37
N GLY A 141 8.54 -11.61 16.85
CA GLY A 141 8.80 -11.44 15.41
C GLY A 141 8.09 -12.52 14.58
N ARG A 142 8.23 -13.78 14.98
CA ARG A 142 7.57 -14.92 14.32
C ARG A 142 6.04 -14.83 14.30
N ARG A 143 5.42 -14.29 15.36
CA ARG A 143 3.96 -14.11 15.40
C ARG A 143 3.50 -13.04 14.41
N ILE A 144 4.30 -11.99 14.23
CA ILE A 144 4.04 -10.96 13.23
C ILE A 144 4.19 -11.56 11.82
N GLU A 145 5.26 -12.30 11.54
CA GLU A 145 5.47 -13.00 10.26
C GLU A 145 4.31 -13.96 9.92
N GLN A 146 3.88 -14.79 10.88
CA GLN A 146 2.79 -15.74 10.67
C GLN A 146 1.46 -15.06 10.36
N ARG A 147 1.16 -13.93 11.04
CA ARG A 147 -0.10 -13.20 10.83
C ARG A 147 -0.13 -12.37 9.55
N LEU A 148 1.04 -11.92 9.06
CA LEU A 148 1.17 -11.34 7.71
C LEU A 148 0.75 -12.33 6.61
N GLY A 149 0.89 -13.64 6.87
CA GLY A 149 0.49 -14.72 5.97
C GLY A 149 1.52 -15.02 4.87
N SER A 150 1.27 -16.10 4.12
CA SER A 150 2.08 -16.48 2.95
C SER A 150 1.48 -15.97 1.64
N ARG A 151 2.24 -16.07 0.53
CA ARG A 151 1.82 -15.60 -0.80
C ARG A 151 0.42 -16.10 -1.23
N ASN A 152 0.07 -17.35 -0.94
CA ASN A 152 -1.22 -17.93 -1.38
C ASN A 152 -2.33 -17.92 -0.32
N GLN A 153 -2.18 -17.12 0.75
CA GLN A 153 -3.10 -17.09 1.89
C GLN A 153 -3.68 -15.69 2.10
N LEU A 154 -4.68 -15.61 2.99
CA LEU A 154 -5.23 -14.38 3.52
C LEU A 154 -4.10 -13.49 4.09
N GLN A 155 -3.98 -12.27 3.59
CA GLN A 155 -2.98 -11.29 4.04
C GLN A 155 -3.65 -10.26 4.93
N ILE A 156 -3.16 -10.13 6.16
CA ILE A 156 -3.56 -9.07 7.08
C ILE A 156 -2.39 -8.10 7.17
N PRO A 157 -2.48 -6.91 6.54
CA PRO A 157 -1.36 -5.97 6.55
C PRO A 157 -1.03 -5.48 7.95
N LEU A 158 0.27 -5.33 8.21
CA LEU A 158 0.78 -4.59 9.35
C LEU A 158 0.82 -3.09 9.00
N GLU A 159 0.27 -2.26 9.88
CA GLU A 159 0.25 -0.82 9.77
C GLU A 159 1.13 -0.22 10.86
N MET A 160 2.24 0.38 10.49
CA MET A 160 3.20 0.95 11.44
C MET A 160 2.74 2.34 11.87
N GLN A 161 2.70 2.56 13.17
CA GLN A 161 2.45 3.88 13.75
C GLN A 161 3.74 4.68 13.74
N ILE A 162 3.77 5.75 12.96
CA ILE A 162 4.95 6.59 12.71
C ILE A 162 4.67 8.01 13.23
N ALA A 163 5.63 8.56 13.98
CA ALA A 163 5.66 9.98 14.29
C ALA A 163 6.52 10.72 13.26
N VAL A 164 5.96 11.75 12.64
CA VAL A 164 6.60 12.54 11.59
C VAL A 164 6.91 13.93 12.11
N GLY A 165 8.19 14.31 12.03
CA GLY A 165 8.67 15.66 12.33
C GLY A 165 8.40 16.64 11.18
N ARG A 166 8.46 17.95 11.47
CA ARG A 166 8.28 19.00 10.45
C ARG A 166 9.30 18.97 9.32
N ASN A 167 10.44 18.32 9.55
CA ASN A 167 11.52 18.13 8.57
C ASN A 167 11.42 16.79 7.81
N GLY A 168 10.29 16.10 7.90
CA GLY A 168 10.02 14.82 7.26
C GLY A 168 10.81 13.63 7.80
N LYS A 169 11.48 13.78 8.96
CA LYS A 169 12.06 12.63 9.70
C LYS A 169 10.96 11.83 10.37
N ALA A 170 11.07 10.51 10.30
CA ALA A 170 10.13 9.57 10.89
C ALA A 170 10.76 8.79 12.05
N VAL A 171 9.93 8.49 13.06
CA VAL A 171 10.28 7.56 14.14
C VAL A 171 9.12 6.60 14.37
N ILE A 172 9.40 5.30 14.49
CA ILE A 172 8.40 4.27 14.79
C ILE A 172 7.97 4.40 16.26
N LYS A 173 6.66 4.46 16.52
CA LYS A 173 6.07 4.40 17.87
C LYS A 173 5.44 3.05 18.19
N GLY A 174 4.94 2.35 17.18
CA GLY A 174 4.21 1.10 17.38
C GLY A 174 3.66 0.56 16.08
N HIS A 175 2.68 -0.33 16.18
CA HIS A 175 2.00 -0.92 15.04
C HIS A 175 0.56 -1.29 15.42
N ARG A 176 -0.27 -1.47 14.39
CA ARG A 176 -1.58 -2.13 14.48
C ARG A 176 -1.75 -3.08 13.30
N TRP A 177 -2.67 -4.01 13.41
CA TRP A 177 -3.09 -4.84 12.29
C TRP A 177 -4.25 -4.17 11.58
N SER A 178 -4.33 -4.33 10.26
CA SER A 178 -5.54 -3.97 9.53
C SER A 178 -6.73 -4.78 10.08
N PRO A 179 -7.91 -4.17 10.25
CA PRO A 179 -9.11 -4.90 10.69
C PRO A 179 -9.64 -5.87 9.63
N ILE A 180 -9.18 -5.74 8.38
CA ILE A 180 -9.52 -6.62 7.26
C ILE A 180 -8.29 -7.38 6.78
N GLY A 181 -8.47 -8.68 6.52
CA GLY A 181 -7.57 -9.48 5.71
C GLY A 181 -8.09 -9.64 4.28
N MET A 182 -7.20 -9.73 3.30
CA MET A 182 -7.56 -10.07 1.91
C MET A 182 -6.74 -11.22 1.35
N GLY A 183 -7.42 -12.17 0.72
CA GLY A 183 -6.83 -13.26 -0.06
C GLY A 183 -7.27 -13.16 -1.52
N LEU A 184 -6.43 -13.59 -2.45
CA LEU A 184 -6.79 -13.65 -3.86
C LEU A 184 -6.36 -15.01 -4.43
N GLN A 185 -7.28 -15.68 -5.11
CA GLN A 185 -7.08 -16.99 -5.73
C GLN A 185 -7.58 -16.97 -7.17
N VAL A 186 -6.95 -17.77 -8.04
CA VAL A 186 -7.33 -17.87 -9.45
C VAL A 186 -8.23 -19.08 -9.61
N MET A 187 -9.44 -18.86 -10.12
CA MET A 187 -10.46 -19.88 -10.35
C MET A 187 -10.35 -20.44 -11.77
N ARG A 188 -10.12 -19.56 -12.75
CA ARG A 188 -9.99 -19.91 -14.18
C ARG A 188 -8.84 -19.15 -14.80
N THR A 189 -7.96 -19.86 -15.48
CA THR A 189 -6.90 -19.27 -16.31
C THR A 189 -7.28 -19.43 -17.78
N PRO A 190 -7.28 -18.35 -18.59
CA PRO A 190 -7.62 -18.44 -20.01
C PRO A 190 -6.53 -19.18 -20.81
N PRO A 191 -6.90 -19.93 -21.87
CA PRO A 191 -5.97 -20.70 -22.68
C PRO A 191 -4.95 -19.79 -23.38
N ALA A 192 -3.71 -20.25 -23.53
CA ALA A 192 -2.62 -19.48 -24.15
C ALA A 192 -2.95 -19.03 -25.58
N THR A 193 -3.63 -19.91 -26.33
CA THR A 193 -4.15 -19.67 -27.67
C THR A 193 -5.62 -20.06 -27.64
N PRO A 194 -6.56 -19.12 -27.85
CA PRO A 194 -7.98 -19.43 -27.92
C PRO A 194 -8.26 -20.43 -29.05
N GLN A 195 -9.01 -21.48 -28.75
CA GLN A 195 -9.41 -22.48 -29.74
C GLN A 195 -10.67 -22.04 -30.49
N VAL A 196 -11.50 -21.20 -29.87
CA VAL A 196 -12.76 -20.68 -30.42
C VAL A 196 -12.84 -19.16 -30.22
N PRO A 197 -13.37 -18.36 -31.17
CA PRO A 197 -13.40 -16.90 -31.07
C PRO A 197 -14.13 -16.31 -29.86
N ALA A 198 -15.03 -17.06 -29.23
CA ALA A 198 -15.81 -16.62 -28.07
C ALA A 198 -15.23 -17.06 -26.72
N GLU A 199 -14.02 -17.63 -26.70
CA GLU A 199 -13.38 -18.05 -25.45
C GLU A 199 -12.88 -16.83 -24.65
N PRO A 200 -13.10 -16.81 -23.33
CA PRO A 200 -12.67 -15.71 -22.48
C PRO A 200 -11.14 -15.56 -22.48
N LEU A 201 -10.65 -14.34 -22.70
CA LEU A 201 -9.21 -14.04 -22.76
C LEU A 201 -8.61 -13.65 -21.41
N SER A 202 -9.48 -13.40 -20.43
CA SER A 202 -9.14 -13.03 -19.06
C SER A 202 -9.51 -14.13 -18.07
N ALA A 203 -8.95 -14.05 -16.86
CA ALA A 203 -9.13 -15.00 -15.79
C ALA A 203 -10.37 -14.72 -14.96
N LYS A 204 -10.89 -15.77 -14.31
CA LYS A 204 -11.82 -15.65 -13.20
C LYS A 204 -11.06 -15.80 -11.89
N VAL A 205 -11.31 -14.93 -10.92
CA VAL A 205 -10.62 -14.89 -9.63
C VAL A 205 -11.60 -14.86 -8.48
N ALA A 206 -11.17 -15.37 -7.31
CA ALA A 206 -11.90 -15.31 -6.06
C ALA A 206 -11.13 -14.42 -5.07
N LEU A 207 -11.78 -13.36 -4.59
CA LEU A 207 -11.29 -12.48 -3.53
C LEU A 207 -11.92 -12.89 -2.21
N THR A 208 -11.09 -13.28 -1.26
CA THR A 208 -11.51 -13.51 0.13
C THR A 208 -11.32 -12.22 0.92
N MET A 209 -12.34 -11.76 1.62
CA MET A 209 -12.25 -10.71 2.63
C MET A 209 -12.59 -11.30 3.99
N ALA A 210 -11.75 -11.05 4.99
CA ALA A 210 -11.91 -11.60 6.33
C ALA A 210 -11.91 -10.51 7.40
N ASN A 211 -12.76 -10.64 8.41
CA ASN A 211 -12.69 -9.82 9.60
C ASN A 211 -11.51 -10.29 10.48
N ALA A 212 -10.41 -9.56 10.42
CA ALA A 212 -9.20 -9.83 11.20
C ALA A 212 -9.19 -9.11 12.57
N SER A 213 -10.26 -8.39 12.89
CA SER A 213 -10.41 -7.66 14.14
C SER A 213 -11.08 -8.50 15.23
N ASN A 214 -11.22 -7.92 16.42
CA ASN A 214 -11.83 -8.58 17.58
C ASN A 214 -13.29 -8.13 17.80
N ALA A 215 -13.85 -7.36 16.87
CA ALA A 215 -15.21 -6.83 16.94
C ALA A 215 -15.95 -7.06 15.60
N PRO A 216 -17.28 -7.06 15.59
CA PRO A 216 -18.03 -7.08 14.34
C PRO A 216 -17.65 -5.88 13.45
N LEU A 217 -17.65 -6.12 12.15
CA LEU A 217 -17.39 -5.12 11.13
C LEU A 217 -18.36 -5.34 9.99
N ALA A 218 -18.66 -4.31 9.20
CA ALA A 218 -19.48 -4.44 8.02
C ALA A 218 -18.76 -4.03 6.73
N LEU A 219 -19.10 -4.72 5.64
CA LEU A 219 -18.78 -4.36 4.27
C LEU A 219 -20.09 -3.98 3.57
N MET A 220 -20.16 -2.77 3.04
CA MET A 220 -21.16 -2.41 2.03
C MET A 220 -20.84 -3.11 0.71
N ILE A 221 -21.70 -4.00 0.23
CA ILE A 221 -21.57 -4.73 -1.04
C ILE A 221 -22.71 -4.30 -1.96
N LEU A 222 -22.43 -3.28 -2.78
CA LEU A 222 -23.40 -2.75 -3.73
C LEU A 222 -23.64 -3.73 -4.89
N PRO A 223 -24.82 -3.67 -5.54
CA PRO A 223 -25.11 -4.40 -6.77
C PRO A 223 -24.05 -4.19 -7.84
N ASP A 224 -23.97 -5.14 -8.79
CA ASP A 224 -22.99 -5.11 -9.88
C ASP A 224 -21.58 -4.83 -9.34
N ASP A 225 -21.14 -5.52 -8.29
CA ASP A 225 -19.82 -5.38 -7.66
C ASP A 225 -19.35 -3.91 -7.47
N CYS A 226 -20.28 -2.97 -7.27
CA CYS A 226 -19.95 -1.54 -7.28
C CYS A 226 -19.17 -1.07 -6.04
N SER A 227 -19.05 -1.95 -5.05
CA SER A 227 -18.13 -1.80 -3.93
C SER A 227 -16.69 -2.18 -4.27
N PHE A 228 -16.41 -2.63 -5.49
CA PHE A 228 -15.08 -3.05 -5.92
C PHE A 228 -14.63 -2.28 -7.15
N ALA A 229 -13.35 -1.89 -7.14
CA ALA A 229 -12.71 -1.24 -8.26
C ALA A 229 -11.45 -1.99 -8.68
N LEU A 230 -11.12 -1.91 -9.96
CA LEU A 230 -9.86 -2.41 -10.48
C LEU A 230 -8.89 -1.23 -10.65
N LYS A 231 -7.74 -1.28 -9.99
CA LYS A 231 -6.70 -0.24 -10.06
C LYS A 231 -5.43 -0.79 -10.69
N THR A 232 -4.80 0.01 -11.52
CA THR A 232 -3.48 -0.28 -12.08
C THR A 232 -2.44 -0.47 -10.98
N ALA A 233 -1.73 -1.59 -10.98
CA ALA A 233 -0.66 -1.87 -10.02
C ALA A 233 0.51 -0.88 -10.18
N GLN A 234 1.29 -0.71 -9.12
CA GLN A 234 2.50 0.12 -9.16
C GLN A 234 3.55 -0.37 -10.17
N SER A 235 3.55 -1.68 -10.48
CA SER A 235 4.48 -2.32 -11.43
C SER A 235 4.09 -2.14 -12.90
N ALA A 236 2.86 -1.72 -13.18
CA ALA A 236 2.36 -1.53 -14.54
C ALA A 236 2.99 -0.30 -15.20
N LYS A 237 3.17 -0.34 -16.52
CA LYS A 237 3.83 0.73 -17.28
C LYS A 237 2.87 1.87 -17.59
N LYS A 238 1.61 1.54 -17.89
CA LYS A 238 0.55 2.52 -18.17
C LYS A 238 -0.37 2.68 -16.96
N ASP A 239 -1.18 3.73 -16.98
CA ASP A 239 -2.30 3.86 -16.05
C ASP A 239 -3.59 3.60 -16.83
N TRP A 240 -4.21 2.47 -16.55
CA TRP A 240 -5.41 2.02 -17.24
C TRP A 240 -6.66 2.54 -16.54
N VAL A 241 -7.61 2.99 -17.36
CA VAL A 241 -8.92 3.46 -16.91
C VAL A 241 -9.95 2.45 -17.38
N LEU A 242 -10.86 2.04 -16.49
CA LEU A 242 -11.99 1.19 -16.86
C LEU A 242 -12.92 1.94 -17.82
N THR A 243 -13.41 1.28 -18.86
CA THR A 243 -14.27 1.92 -19.86
C THR A 243 -15.64 2.27 -19.30
N ASN A 244 -16.23 1.35 -18.53
CA ASN A 244 -17.58 1.50 -18.01
C ASN A 244 -17.54 1.54 -16.47
N ASN A 245 -18.11 2.59 -15.89
CA ASN A 245 -18.38 2.64 -14.46
C ASN A 245 -19.90 2.62 -14.24
N PRO A 246 -20.55 1.44 -14.18
CA PRO A 246 -22.00 1.34 -13.98
C PRO A 246 -22.46 1.87 -12.61
N CYS A 247 -21.52 2.23 -11.74
CA CYS A 247 -21.75 2.49 -10.33
C CYS A 247 -22.11 3.95 -9.99
N GLU A 248 -22.23 4.84 -10.98
CA GLU A 248 -22.60 6.24 -10.73
C GLU A 248 -23.98 6.40 -10.08
N SER A 249 -24.90 5.46 -10.32
CA SER A 249 -26.26 5.48 -9.79
C SER A 249 -26.49 4.55 -8.59
N ALA A 250 -25.47 3.77 -8.20
CA ALA A 250 -25.61 2.80 -7.11
C ALA A 250 -25.76 3.53 -5.76
N GLN A 251 -26.87 3.29 -5.07
CA GLN A 251 -27.14 3.84 -3.74
C GLN A 251 -27.13 2.72 -2.70
N PRO A 252 -26.52 2.95 -1.53
CA PRO A 252 -26.45 1.93 -0.49
C PRO A 252 -27.82 1.69 0.17
N ALA A 253 -28.27 0.44 0.13
CA ALA A 253 -29.45 -0.05 0.83
C ALA A 253 -29.07 -0.90 2.06
N ALA A 254 -30.05 -1.19 2.92
CA ALA A 254 -29.83 -2.01 4.11
C ALA A 254 -29.42 -3.46 3.75
N ASP A 255 -29.96 -4.01 2.66
CA ASP A 255 -29.67 -5.38 2.21
C ASP A 255 -28.24 -5.52 1.63
N ASP A 256 -27.59 -4.41 1.28
CA ASP A 256 -26.21 -4.37 0.80
C ASP A 256 -25.19 -4.47 1.96
N LEU A 257 -25.64 -4.36 3.21
CA LEU A 257 -24.78 -4.36 4.38
C LEU A 257 -24.45 -5.80 4.81
N LEU A 258 -23.22 -6.22 4.52
CA LEU A 258 -22.68 -7.51 4.96
C LEU A 258 -21.90 -7.35 6.27
N VAL A 259 -22.49 -7.77 7.39
CA VAL A 259 -21.80 -7.82 8.68
C VAL A 259 -20.98 -9.11 8.79
N LEU A 260 -19.68 -8.97 9.08
CA LEU A 260 -18.75 -10.06 9.35
C LEU A 260 -18.40 -10.09 10.84
N GLN A 261 -18.62 -11.24 11.49
CA GLN A 261 -18.17 -11.50 12.85
C GLN A 261 -16.64 -11.67 12.91
N PRO A 262 -15.99 -11.52 14.09
CA PRO A 262 -14.56 -11.75 14.23
C PRO A 262 -14.12 -13.12 13.67
N GLY A 263 -13.19 -13.13 12.73
CA GLY A 263 -12.69 -14.33 12.05
C GLY A 263 -13.56 -14.84 10.91
N GLU A 264 -14.71 -14.22 10.62
CA GLU A 264 -15.57 -14.59 9.50
C GLU A 264 -14.97 -14.13 8.17
N GLU A 265 -15.13 -14.97 7.14
CA GLU A 265 -14.64 -14.73 5.79
C GLU A 265 -15.78 -14.71 4.78
N LYS A 266 -15.69 -13.81 3.80
CA LYS A 266 -16.56 -13.78 2.62
C LYS A 266 -15.73 -13.88 1.36
N ILE A 267 -16.20 -14.69 0.42
CA ILE A 267 -15.60 -14.84 -0.91
C ILE A 267 -16.46 -14.11 -1.94
N PHE A 268 -15.81 -13.35 -2.80
CA PHE A 268 -16.39 -12.67 -3.97
C PHE A 268 -15.70 -13.20 -5.23
N GLU A 269 -16.48 -13.52 -6.26
CA GLU A 269 -15.94 -14.02 -7.53
C GLU A 269 -16.01 -12.92 -8.58
N PHE A 270 -14.92 -12.72 -9.32
CA PHE A 270 -14.86 -11.75 -10.40
C PHE A 270 -14.41 -12.45 -11.67
N ASP A 271 -15.24 -12.40 -12.72
CA ASP A 271 -14.84 -12.84 -14.05
C ASP A 271 -14.33 -11.63 -14.84
N PHE A 272 -13.02 -11.54 -15.04
CA PHE A 272 -12.43 -10.41 -15.76
C PHE A 272 -12.74 -10.39 -17.27
N SER A 273 -13.47 -11.39 -17.77
CA SER A 273 -14.02 -11.38 -19.13
C SER A 273 -15.35 -10.63 -19.24
N ASP A 274 -15.93 -10.17 -18.13
CA ASP A 274 -17.09 -9.28 -18.15
C ASP A 274 -16.69 -7.86 -18.60
N GLU A 275 -17.50 -7.23 -19.46
CA GLU A 275 -17.22 -5.92 -20.07
C GLU A 275 -16.96 -4.79 -19.06
N ARG A 276 -17.52 -4.91 -17.84
CA ARG A 276 -17.28 -3.96 -16.72
C ARG A 276 -15.80 -3.83 -16.35
N TRP A 277 -15.00 -4.87 -16.58
CA TRP A 277 -13.59 -4.93 -16.20
C TRP A 277 -12.66 -4.55 -17.36
N PHE A 278 -13.22 -4.21 -18.52
CA PHE A 278 -12.44 -3.83 -19.69
C PHE A 278 -11.83 -2.46 -19.48
N VAL A 279 -10.64 -2.28 -20.05
CA VAL A 279 -9.89 -1.03 -19.94
C VAL A 279 -9.89 -0.30 -21.27
N GLN A 280 -9.88 1.03 -21.18
CA GLN A 280 -9.80 1.90 -22.33
C GLN A 280 -8.43 1.79 -22.99
N SER A 281 -8.42 1.45 -24.28
CA SER A 281 -7.23 1.50 -25.12
C SER A 281 -7.08 2.89 -25.76
N GLU A 282 -5.83 3.31 -26.00
CA GLU A 282 -5.50 4.62 -26.59
C GLU A 282 -5.99 4.76 -28.05
N THR A 283 -6.21 3.64 -28.77
CA THR A 283 -6.44 3.64 -30.21
C THR A 283 -7.57 2.71 -30.69
N THR A 284 -8.23 1.98 -29.80
CA THR A 284 -9.21 0.94 -30.15
C THR A 284 -10.40 0.92 -29.20
N ALA A 285 -11.39 0.08 -29.53
CA ALA A 285 -12.44 -0.34 -28.61
C ALA A 285 -11.87 -0.85 -27.26
N PRO A 286 -12.67 -0.86 -26.18
CA PRO A 286 -12.31 -1.44 -24.89
C PRO A 286 -11.78 -2.85 -25.02
N VAL A 287 -10.77 -3.20 -24.22
CA VAL A 287 -10.12 -4.52 -24.29
C VAL A 287 -10.16 -5.26 -22.96
N GLU A 288 -10.28 -6.59 -23.07
CA GLU A 288 -10.08 -7.52 -21.97
C GLU A 288 -8.67 -7.38 -21.38
N ILE A 289 -8.57 -7.26 -20.06
CA ILE A 289 -7.26 -7.09 -19.39
C ILE A 289 -6.31 -8.28 -19.57
N GLY A 290 -6.83 -9.47 -19.91
CA GLY A 290 -6.03 -10.65 -20.25
C GLY A 290 -5.25 -10.53 -21.57
N THR A 291 -5.60 -9.57 -22.42
CA THR A 291 -4.91 -9.30 -23.70
C THR A 291 -3.69 -8.40 -23.56
N LEU A 292 -3.52 -7.76 -22.40
CA LEU A 292 -2.45 -6.80 -22.16
C LEU A 292 -1.10 -7.50 -21.96
N ASP A 293 -0.02 -6.71 -22.05
CA ASP A 293 1.33 -7.19 -21.77
C ASP A 293 1.46 -7.70 -20.34
N TRP A 294 2.30 -8.71 -20.11
CA TRP A 294 2.49 -9.35 -18.80
C TRP A 294 2.92 -8.39 -17.68
N SER A 295 3.49 -7.23 -18.03
CA SER A 295 3.84 -6.19 -17.05
C SER A 295 2.64 -5.36 -16.58
N GLU A 296 1.53 -5.37 -17.32
CA GLU A 296 0.29 -4.68 -16.97
C GLU A 296 -0.49 -5.52 -15.94
N ARG A 297 -0.40 -5.10 -14.68
CA ARG A 297 -0.99 -5.82 -13.55
C ARG A 297 -2.00 -4.93 -12.85
N PHE A 298 -2.98 -5.54 -12.22
CA PHE A 298 -4.09 -4.86 -11.57
C PHE A 298 -4.23 -5.30 -10.12
N ARG A 299 -4.89 -4.49 -9.31
CA ARG A 299 -5.31 -4.83 -7.95
C ARG A 299 -6.80 -4.58 -7.83
N ILE A 300 -7.51 -5.52 -7.23
CA ILE A 300 -8.90 -5.35 -6.83
C ILE A 300 -8.89 -4.57 -5.52
N ILE A 301 -9.76 -3.58 -5.40
CA ILE A 301 -9.82 -2.70 -4.24
C ILE A 301 -11.26 -2.62 -3.79
N TYR A 302 -11.49 -2.88 -2.52
CA TYR A 302 -12.75 -2.56 -1.89
C TYR A 302 -12.86 -1.04 -1.71
N ARG A 303 -13.91 -0.45 -2.28
CA ARG A 303 -14.24 0.97 -2.20
C ARG A 303 -15.71 1.09 -1.78
N PRO A 304 -15.99 1.24 -0.47
CA PRO A 304 -17.35 1.49 -0.02
C PRO A 304 -17.82 2.87 -0.48
N PRO A 305 -19.14 3.12 -0.48
CA PRO A 305 -19.69 4.47 -0.60
C PRO A 305 -19.13 5.40 0.48
N ASP A 306 -19.18 6.70 0.22
CA ASP A 306 -18.78 7.71 1.20
C ASP A 306 -19.62 7.56 2.48
N GLU A 307 -19.00 7.86 3.64
CA GLU A 307 -19.68 7.81 4.95
C GLU A 307 -20.99 8.61 4.96
N ALA A 308 -21.01 9.75 4.24
CA ALA A 308 -22.20 10.59 4.10
C ALA A 308 -23.38 9.86 3.44
N ALA A 309 -23.10 9.02 2.44
CA ALA A 309 -24.10 8.23 1.74
C ALA A 309 -24.63 7.06 2.57
N CYS A 310 -23.92 6.63 3.62
CA CYS A 310 -24.33 5.52 4.49
C CYS A 310 -25.06 5.98 5.76
N ARG A 311 -25.26 7.29 5.96
CA ARG A 311 -25.78 7.84 7.24
C ARG A 311 -27.18 7.35 7.60
N HIS A 312 -28.02 7.03 6.63
CA HIS A 312 -29.37 6.54 6.88
C HIS A 312 -29.43 5.06 7.26
N LEU A 313 -28.33 4.32 7.13
CA LEU A 313 -28.30 2.89 7.42
C LEU A 313 -28.17 2.63 8.92
N GLU A 314 -28.86 1.58 9.39
CA GLU A 314 -28.58 0.98 10.69
C GLU A 314 -27.19 0.32 10.67
N ASN A 315 -26.53 0.24 11.83
CA ASN A 315 -25.18 -0.33 11.97
C ASN A 315 -24.09 0.33 11.09
N ARG A 316 -24.33 1.54 10.58
CA ARG A 316 -23.36 2.30 9.76
C ARG A 316 -21.99 2.46 10.41
N ASP A 317 -21.94 2.52 11.74
CA ASP A 317 -20.69 2.69 12.50
C ASP A 317 -19.79 1.44 12.42
N LEU A 318 -20.34 0.29 11.99
CA LEU A 318 -19.57 -0.93 11.72
C LEU A 318 -18.93 -0.92 10.33
N ILE A 319 -19.39 -0.06 9.41
CA ILE A 319 -18.92 -0.04 8.02
C ILE A 319 -17.45 0.35 7.99
N TRP A 320 -16.65 -0.50 7.37
CA TRP A 320 -15.24 -0.21 7.18
C TRP A 320 -15.00 0.62 5.93
N HIS A 321 -14.70 1.90 6.14
CA HIS A 321 -14.30 2.84 5.10
C HIS A 321 -12.79 2.85 4.80
N GLY A 322 -12.10 1.75 5.11
CA GLY A 322 -10.66 1.65 4.91
C GLY A 322 -10.25 1.27 3.49
N TYR A 323 -8.95 1.39 3.23
CA TYR A 323 -8.32 0.91 2.00
C TYR A 323 -7.59 -0.39 2.26
N LEU A 324 -7.78 -1.41 1.45
CA LEU A 324 -6.82 -2.51 1.35
C LEU A 324 -6.87 -3.05 -0.08
N PRO A 325 -5.79 -2.92 -0.86
CA PRO A 325 -5.77 -3.45 -2.20
C PRO A 325 -5.37 -4.93 -2.16
N SER A 326 -5.93 -5.73 -3.07
CA SER A 326 -5.53 -7.12 -3.26
C SER A 326 -4.06 -7.22 -3.67
N ARG A 327 -3.55 -8.46 -3.69
CA ARG A 327 -2.31 -8.76 -4.42
C ARG A 327 -2.48 -8.37 -5.88
N ALA A 328 -1.37 -7.97 -6.51
CA ALA A 328 -1.40 -7.66 -7.92
C ALA A 328 -1.59 -8.95 -8.74
N VAL A 329 -2.47 -8.87 -9.73
CA VAL A 329 -2.86 -9.97 -10.62
C VAL A 329 -2.80 -9.49 -12.07
N HIS A 330 -2.27 -10.32 -12.95
CA HIS A 330 -2.36 -10.11 -14.40
C HIS A 330 -3.74 -10.55 -14.89
N GLY A 331 -4.26 -9.94 -15.95
CA GLY A 331 -5.58 -10.29 -16.51
C GLY A 331 -5.74 -11.77 -16.88
N ARG A 332 -4.64 -12.48 -17.16
CA ARG A 332 -4.60 -13.94 -17.38
C ARG A 332 -4.49 -14.80 -16.12
N GLY A 333 -4.65 -14.24 -14.92
CA GLY A 333 -4.69 -15.02 -13.67
C GLY A 333 -3.32 -15.36 -13.09
N ARG A 334 -2.28 -14.55 -13.32
CA ARG A 334 -1.00 -14.70 -12.62
C ARG A 334 -0.93 -13.72 -11.45
N ILE A 335 -0.96 -14.21 -10.21
CA ILE A 335 -0.82 -13.42 -8.98
C ILE A 335 0.67 -13.29 -8.61
N ASP A 336 1.06 -12.15 -8.02
CA ASP A 336 2.45 -11.90 -7.56
C ASP A 336 2.85 -12.73 -6.34
#